data_AF-A0A957GI02-F1
#
_entry.id   AF-A0A957GI02-F1
#
_cell.length_a   1.000
_cell.length_b   1.000
_cell.length_c   1.000
_cell.angle_alpha   90.00
_cell.angle_beta   90.00
_cell.angle_gamma   90.00
#
_symmetry.space_group_name_H-M   'P 1'
#
loop_
_entity.id
_entity.type
_entity.pdbx_description
1 polymer ?
#
loop_
_entity_poly.entity_id
_entity_poly.type
_entity_poly.pdbx_seq_one_letter_code
_entity_poly.pdbx_strand_id
1 'polypeptide(L)'
;MTQDNTLSPRKPRVVVAMSGGVDSSVAAALLVDQGYDVVGLMMRLWSEPGRGSRAPQNRCCTPDQMADARYIAGLLGIPFYVVDVQ
;
A
#
# COMPACT_ATOMS: atom_id res chain seq x y z
N MET A 1 -3.63 9.35 -45.77
CA MET A 1 -4.29 9.06 -44.48
C MET A 1 -3.37 8.18 -43.67
N THR A 2 -2.50 8.78 -42.87
CA THR A 2 -1.62 8.07 -41.94
C THR A 2 -2.47 7.57 -40.77
N GLN A 3 -2.52 6.25 -40.58
CA GLN A 3 -3.17 5.66 -39.41
C GLN A 3 -2.35 6.01 -38.16
N ASP A 4 -2.96 6.77 -37.26
CA ASP A 4 -2.50 6.93 -35.89
C ASP A 4 -2.81 5.64 -35.14
N ASN A 5 -1.77 4.92 -34.74
CA ASN A 5 -1.90 3.77 -33.86
C ASN A 5 -0.75 3.76 -32.84
N THR A 6 -0.72 4.78 -31.97
CA THR A 6 0.14 4.76 -30.77
C THR A 6 -0.68 4.49 -29.51
N LEU A 7 -1.33 3.33 -29.42
CA LEU A 7 -1.69 2.77 -28.10
C LEU A 7 -0.56 1.87 -27.62
N SER A 8 0.52 2.47 -27.11
CA SER A 8 1.41 1.74 -26.21
C SER A 8 0.56 1.17 -25.07
N PRO A 9 0.59 -0.15 -24.80
CA PRO A 9 -0.29 -0.77 -23.82
C PRO A 9 -0.07 -0.10 -22.46
N ARG A 10 -1.13 0.48 -21.88
CA ARG A 10 -1.06 1.05 -20.54
C ARG A 10 -0.57 -0.05 -19.59
N LYS A 11 0.48 0.26 -18.82
CA LYS A 11 0.97 -0.64 -17.77
C LYS A 11 -0.18 -1.02 -16.85
N PRO A 12 -0.25 -2.28 -16.37
CA PRO A 12 -1.29 -2.69 -15.45
C PRO A 12 -1.18 -1.87 -14.16
N ARG A 13 -2.33 -1.65 -13.51
CA ARG A 13 -2.35 -1.04 -12.17
C ARG A 13 -1.81 -2.04 -11.15
N VAL A 14 -0.97 -1.58 -10.23
CA VAL A 14 -0.36 -2.40 -9.18
C VAL A 14 -0.82 -1.91 -7.81
N VAL A 15 -1.36 -2.82 -7.00
CA VAL A 15 -1.69 -2.55 -5.60
C VAL A 15 -0.58 -3.11 -4.73
N VAL A 16 0.05 -2.25 -3.93
CA VAL A 16 1.13 -2.64 -3.02
C VAL A 16 0.61 -2.68 -1.60
N ALA A 17 0.75 -3.81 -0.94
CA ALA A 17 0.53 -3.93 0.49
C ALA A 17 1.66 -3.20 1.25
N MET A 18 1.36 -2.05 1.84
CA MET A 18 2.30 -1.20 2.55
C MET A 18 2.10 -1.33 4.06
N SER A 19 3.07 -1.96 4.73
CA SER A 19 3.06 -2.15 6.19
C SER A 19 3.68 -0.98 6.96
N GLY A 20 4.19 0.04 6.26
CA GLY A 20 5.04 1.09 6.83
C GLY A 20 6.53 0.71 6.89
N GLY A 21 6.86 -0.54 6.56
CA GLY A 21 8.25 -1.01 6.50
C GLY A 21 8.98 -0.57 5.21
N VAL A 22 10.31 -0.60 5.28
CA VAL A 22 11.21 -0.18 4.18
C VAL A 22 10.99 -1.00 2.91
N ASP A 23 10.85 -2.33 3.02
CA ASP A 23 10.74 -3.21 1.84
C ASP A 23 9.53 -2.86 0.97
N SER A 24 8.35 -2.76 1.59
CA SER A 24 7.11 -2.40 0.88
C SER A 24 7.15 -1.00 0.29
N SER A 25 7.87 -0.09 0.96
CA SER A 25 8.04 1.31 0.55
C SER A 25 8.95 1.43 -0.66
N VAL A 26 10.08 0.72 -0.65
CA VAL A 26 11.01 0.67 -1.78
C VAL A 26 10.37 -0.03 -2.97
N ALA A 27 9.61 -1.11 -2.75
CA ALA A 27 8.86 -1.76 -3.82
C ALA A 27 7.87 -0.81 -4.50
N ALA A 28 7.09 -0.03 -3.72
CA ALA A 28 6.20 0.99 -4.26
C ALA A 28 6.95 2.07 -5.04
N ALA A 29 8.06 2.57 -4.48
CA ALA A 29 8.89 3.59 -5.12
C ALA A 29 9.45 3.13 -6.48
N LEU A 30 9.95 1.90 -6.57
CA LEU A 30 10.48 1.33 -7.81
C LEU A 30 9.39 1.17 -8.88
N LEU A 31 8.17 0.79 -8.49
CA LEU A 31 7.05 0.67 -9.43
C LEU A 31 6.61 2.04 -9.95
N VAL A 32 6.59 3.06 -9.08
CA VAL A 32 6.32 4.45 -9.48
C VAL A 32 7.40 4.96 -10.44
N ASP A 33 8.69 4.75 -10.14
CA ASP A 33 9.81 5.14 -11.01
C ASP A 33 9.76 4.45 -12.37
N GLN A 34 9.33 3.18 -12.40
CA GLN A 34 9.08 2.45 -13.64
C GLN A 34 7.83 2.93 -14.39
N GLY A 35 7.05 3.88 -13.87
CA GLY A 35 5.87 4.43 -14.53
C GLY A 35 4.62 3.54 -14.46
N TYR A 36 4.53 2.67 -13.45
CA TYR A 36 3.28 1.96 -13.16
C TYR A 36 2.27 2.89 -12.49
N ASP A 37 0.99 2.57 -12.67
CA ASP A 37 -0.11 3.16 -11.90
C ASP A 37 -0.21 2.39 -10.56
N VAL A 38 0.28 3.01 -9.49
CA VAL A 38 0.48 2.36 -8.18
C VAL A 38 -0.54 2.87 -7.17
N VAL A 39 -1.09 1.95 -6.38
CA VAL A 39 -1.95 2.24 -5.22
C VAL A 39 -1.37 1.54 -3.99
N GLY A 40 -1.16 2.28 -2.92
CA GLY A 40 -0.80 1.73 -1.62
C GLY A 40 -2.03 1.25 -0.85
N LEU A 41 -1.91 0.12 -0.15
CA LEU A 41 -2.96 -0.43 0.68
C LEU A 41 -2.40 -1.01 1.98
N MET A 42 -3.08 -0.80 3.10
CA MET A 42 -2.80 -1.48 4.36
C MET A 42 -4.02 -2.29 4.80
N MET A 43 -3.80 -3.54 5.22
CA MET A 43 -4.84 -4.38 5.80
C MET A 43 -4.78 -4.31 7.33
N ARG A 44 -5.90 -3.94 7.96
CA ARG A 44 -6.04 -4.02 9.41
C ARG A 44 -6.45 -5.44 9.79
N LEU A 45 -5.49 -6.21 10.30
CA LEU A 45 -5.67 -7.62 10.68
C LEU A 45 -5.91 -7.83 12.19
N TRP A 46 -6.05 -6.76 12.98
CA TRP A 46 -6.15 -6.84 14.45
C TRP A 46 -7.47 -6.28 14.99
N SER A 47 -8.04 -7.03 15.94
CA SER A 47 -9.18 -6.63 16.78
C SER A 47 -8.74 -5.82 17.99
N GLU A 48 -9.58 -4.92 18.45
CA GLU A 48 -9.42 -4.32 19.78
C GLU A 48 -9.38 -5.42 20.84
N PRO A 49 -8.53 -5.29 21.88
CA PRO A 49 -8.43 -6.30 22.92
C PRO A 49 -9.75 -6.37 23.70
N GLY A 50 -10.57 -7.37 23.39
CA GLY A 50 -11.65 -7.80 24.26
C GLY A 50 -11.08 -8.22 25.61
N ARG A 51 -11.70 -7.73 26.71
CA ARG A 51 -11.35 -8.08 28.09
C ARG A 51 -11.29 -9.61 28.25
N GLY A 52 -10.09 -10.19 28.27
CA GLY A 52 -9.88 -11.54 28.82
C GLY A 52 -9.05 -12.55 28.01
N SER A 53 -8.64 -12.27 26.78
CA SER A 53 -8.00 -13.32 25.97
C SER A 53 -6.49 -13.12 25.82
N ARG A 54 -5.73 -14.12 26.27
CA ARG A 54 -4.28 -14.35 26.07
C ARG A 54 -3.90 -14.57 24.59
N ALA A 55 -4.56 -13.90 23.65
CA ALA A 55 -4.13 -13.91 22.26
C ALA A 55 -2.86 -13.06 22.16
N PRO A 56 -1.80 -13.51 21.46
CA PRO A 56 -0.65 -12.66 21.22
C PRO A 56 -1.17 -11.39 20.56
N GLN A 57 -0.87 -10.23 21.15
CA GLN A 57 -1.06 -8.96 20.46
C GLN A 57 -0.24 -9.09 19.17
N ASN A 58 -0.90 -9.39 18.06
CA ASN A 58 -0.29 -9.36 16.74
C ASN A 58 -0.04 -7.87 16.43
N ARG A 59 1.00 -7.31 17.06
CA ARG A 59 1.52 -5.95 16.90
C ARG A 59 2.17 -5.73 15.53
N CYS A 60 1.76 -6.50 14.52
CA CYS A 60 2.39 -6.45 13.21
C CYS A 60 2.06 -5.16 12.44
N CYS A 61 1.28 -4.26 13.03
CA CYS A 61 0.79 -3.02 12.44
C CYS A 61 0.35 -2.06 13.55
N THR A 62 1.27 -1.30 14.13
CA THR A 62 0.92 -0.25 15.11
C THR A 62 0.29 0.97 14.41
N PRO A 63 -0.40 1.85 15.15
CA PRO A 63 -0.83 3.15 14.60
C PRO A 63 0.31 3.93 13.94
N ASP A 64 1.53 3.83 14.48
CA ASP A 64 2.73 4.46 13.91
C ASP A 64 3.06 3.89 12.54
N GLN A 65 2.99 2.57 12.35
CA GLN A 65 3.23 1.94 11.05
C GLN A 65 2.20 2.35 9.99
N MET A 66 0.95 2.58 10.40
CA MET A 66 -0.07 3.13 9.51
C MET A 66 0.24 4.59 9.13
N ALA A 67 0.72 5.39 10.08
CA ALA A 67 1.14 6.76 9.83
C ALA A 67 2.34 6.80 8.87
N ASP A 68 3.33 5.93 9.07
CA ASP A 68 4.50 5.78 8.19
C ASP A 68 4.09 5.39 6.77
N ALA A 69 3.23 4.37 6.63
CA ALA A 69 2.71 3.94 5.33
C ALA A 69 2.00 5.08 4.60
N ARG A 70 1.16 5.85 5.31
CA ARG A 70 0.44 6.99 4.77
C ARG A 70 1.37 8.13 4.37
N TYR A 71 2.38 8.42 5.19
CA TYR A 71 3.39 9.44 4.91
C TYR A 71 4.20 9.09 3.66
N ILE A 72 4.69 7.86 3.56
CA ILE A 72 5.47 7.39 2.41
C ILE A 72 4.63 7.40 1.13
N ALA A 73 3.38 6.94 1.18
CA ALA A 73 2.49 7.03 0.03
C ALA A 73 2.26 8.48 -0.44
N GLY A 74 2.18 9.43 0.51
CA GLY A 74 2.14 10.86 0.22
C GLY A 74 3.41 11.38 -0.46
N LEU A 75 4.59 10.94 -0.01
CA LEU A 75 5.88 11.28 -0.65
C LEU A 75 5.98 10.74 -2.09
N LEU A 76 5.43 9.55 -2.33
CA LEU A 76 5.41 8.91 -3.65
C LEU A 76 4.30 9.45 -4.56
N GLY A 77 3.39 10.28 -4.05
CA GLY A 77 2.25 10.81 -4.81
C GLY A 77 1.21 9.75 -5.20
N ILE A 78 1.15 8.63 -4.47
CA ILE A 78 0.23 7.52 -4.76
C ILE A 78 -0.98 7.52 -3.80
N PRO A 79 -2.17 7.09 -4.26
CA PRO A 79 -3.31 6.88 -3.38
C PRO A 79 -2.99 5.82 -2.31
N PHE A 80 -3.50 6.02 -1.10
CA PHE A 80 -3.34 5.07 0.01
C PHE A 80 -4.68 4.75 0.67
N TYR A 81 -4.99 3.47 0.79
CA TYR A 81 -6.21 2.98 1.42
C TYR A 81 -5.90 2.08 2.61
N VAL A 82 -6.77 2.12 3.61
CA VAL A 82 -6.78 1.15 4.70
C VAL A 82 -8.03 0.32 4.54
N VAL A 83 -7.86 -1.00 4.49
CA VAL A 83 -8.97 -1.95 4.44
C VAL A 83 -9.04 -2.67 5.77
N ASP A 84 -10.19 -2.52 6.42
CA ASP A 84 -10.55 -3.36 7.56
C ASP A 84 -11.03 -4.71 7.02
N VAL A 85 -10.35 -5.78 7.41
CA VAL A 85 -10.63 -7.15 6.92
C VAL A 85 -11.10 -8.07 8.05
N GLN A 86 -11.62 -7.47 9.12
CA GLN A 86 -12.32 -8.16 10.19
C GLN A 86 -13.80 -8.43 9.89
#